data_AF-A0A9D5TIE0-F1
#
_entry.id   AF-A0A9D5TIE0-F1
#
_cell.length_a   1.000
_cell.length_b   1.000
_cell.length_c   1.000
_cell.angle_alpha   90.00
_cell.angle_beta   90.00
_cell.angle_gamma   90.00
#
_symmetry.space_group_name_H-M   'P 1'
#
loop_
_entity.id
_entity.type
_entity.pdbx_description
1 polymer ?
#
loop_
_entity_poly.entity_id
_entity_poly.type
_entity_poly.pdbx_seq_one_letter_code
_entity_poly.pdbx_strand_id
1 'polypeptide(L)' 'MKPVYANTFGLRKVTSPDGDIVEVTLDVSYKYMETAMTLSGNGMEAVSTPAAEQVASLVMTRNSALALRNLLNATLGEE' A
#
# COMPACT_ATOMS: atom_id res chain seq x y z
N MET A 1 -13.08 12.07 6.21
CA MET A 1 -12.29 12.93 5.29
C MET A 1 -11.27 12.02 4.62
N LYS A 2 -11.14 12.05 3.29
CA LYS A 2 -10.14 11.21 2.60
C LYS A 2 -8.72 11.70 2.94
N PRO A 3 -7.72 10.81 3.09
CA PRO A 3 -6.35 11.22 3.39
C PRO A 3 -5.79 12.10 2.28
N VAL A 4 -4.97 13.08 2.64
CA VAL A 4 -4.29 13.98 1.68
C VAL A 4 -2.99 13.34 1.15
N TYR A 5 -2.42 12.40 1.90
CA TYR A 5 -1.18 11.70 1.58
C TYR A 5 -1.39 10.19 1.62
N ALA A 6 -0.69 9.46 0.74
CA ALA A 6 -0.67 8.02 0.79
C ALA A 6 -0.07 7.58 2.12
N ASN A 7 -0.75 6.68 2.81
CA ASN A 7 -0.45 6.30 4.18
C ASN A 7 -0.39 4.78 4.36
N THR A 8 -0.44 4.02 3.28
CA THR A 8 -0.28 2.57 3.30
C THR A 8 0.56 2.12 2.12
N PHE A 9 1.53 1.26 2.40
CA PHE A 9 2.49 0.73 1.44
C PHE A 9 2.50 -0.79 1.52
N GLY A 10 2.40 -1.46 0.38
CA GLY A 10 2.49 -2.91 0.24
C GLY A 10 3.64 -3.29 -0.68
N LEU A 11 4.29 -4.43 -0.40
CA LEU A 11 5.33 -4.99 -1.26
C LEU A 11 4.92 -6.38 -1.74
N ARG A 12 4.91 -6.56 -3.05
CA ARG A 12 4.80 -7.87 -3.70
C ARG A 12 6.13 -8.21 -4.34
N LYS A 13 6.49 -9.48 -4.37
CA LYS A 13 7.71 -9.95 -5.04
C LYS A 13 7.39 -11.15 -5.91
N VAL A 14 8.06 -11.22 -7.05
CA VAL A 14 8.06 -12.38 -7.93
C VAL A 14 9.44 -13.02 -7.84
N THR A 15 9.48 -14.32 -7.59
CA THR A 15 10.72 -15.10 -7.50
C THR A 15 10.84 -16.06 -8.66
N SER A 16 12.06 -16.28 -9.14
CA SER A 16 12.38 -17.37 -10.07
C SER A 16 12.16 -18.73 -9.41
N PRO A 17 12.12 -19.83 -10.18
CA PRO A 17 12.11 -21.19 -9.62
C PRO A 17 13.29 -21.48 -8.69
N ASP A 18 14.45 -20.84 -8.94
CA ASP A 18 15.67 -20.96 -8.15
C ASP A 18 15.64 -20.10 -6.86
N GLY A 19 14.60 -19.28 -6.68
CA GLY A 19 14.36 -18.46 -5.49
C GLY A 19 14.85 -17.01 -5.59
N ASP A 20 15.42 -16.60 -6.73
CA ASP A 20 15.89 -15.24 -6.93
C ASP A 20 14.73 -14.26 -7.09
N ILE A 21 14.82 -13.08 -6.44
CA ILE A 21 13.85 -12.01 -6.64
C ILE A 21 14.09 -11.37 -8.00
N VAL A 22 13.14 -11.55 -8.92
CA VAL A 22 13.17 -11.00 -10.27
C VAL A 22 12.53 -9.63 -10.30
N GLU A 23 11.40 -9.49 -9.60
CA GLU A 23 10.57 -8.29 -9.61
C GLU A 23 10.04 -7.99 -8.21
N VAL A 24 9.96 -6.71 -7.88
CA VAL A 24 9.32 -6.17 -6.68
C VAL A 24 8.31 -5.12 -7.13
N THR A 25 7.08 -5.23 -6.66
CA THR A 25 6.06 -4.19 -6.84
C THR A 25 5.84 -3.46 -5.53
N LEU A 26 5.96 -2.13 -5.54
CA LEU A 26 5.51 -1.25 -4.46
C LEU A 26 4.09 -0.76 -4.78
N ASP A 27 3.13 -1.20 -4.00
CA ASP A 27 1.75 -0.73 -4.06
C ASP A 27 1.54 0.37 -3.01
N VAL A 28 0.99 1.50 -3.43
CA VAL A 28 0.76 2.68 -2.60
C VAL A 28 -0.74 2.95 -2.55
N SER A 29 -1.30 3.10 -1.36
CA SER A 29 -2.73 3.34 -1.19
C SER A 29 -3.03 4.39 -0.12
N TYR A 30 -4.20 5.00 -0.26
CA TYR A 30 -4.90 5.64 0.85
C TYR A 30 -5.61 4.56 1.65
N LYS A 31 -5.50 4.61 2.97
CA LYS A 31 -6.29 3.80 3.89
C LYS A 31 -7.05 4.72 4.83
N TYR A 32 -8.36 4.56 4.87
CA TYR A 32 -9.26 5.39 5.66
C TYR A 32 -10.51 4.62 6.10
N MET A 33 -11.25 5.18 7.05
CA MET A 33 -12.60 4.70 7.39
C MET A 33 -13.61 5.45 6.52
N GLU A 34 -14.50 4.72 5.87
CA GLU A 34 -15.66 5.28 5.18
C GLU A 34 -16.94 4.88 5.91
N THR A 35 -17.99 5.67 5.72
CA THR A 35 -19.31 5.35 6.23
C THR A 35 -20.11 4.72 5.10
N ALA A 36 -20.41 3.44 5.23
CA ALA A 36 -21.30 2.71 4.33
C ALA A 36 -22.70 2.64 4.93
N MET A 37 -23.73 2.84 4.11
CA MET A 37 -25.11 2.58 4.53
C MET A 37 -25.46 1.14 4.21
N THR A 38 -25.82 0.37 5.22
CA THR A 38 -26.16 -1.05 5.11
C THR A 38 -27.59 -1.28 5.59
N LEU A 39 -28.33 -2.14 4.91
CA LEU A 39 -29.66 -2.55 5.35
C LEU A 39 -29.52 -3.70 6.35
N SER A 40 -29.97 -3.46 7.58
CA SER A 40 -30.05 -4.42 8.68
C SER A 40 -31.51 -4.82 8.93
N GLY A 41 -31.74 -5.86 9.73
CA GLY A 41 -33.09 -6.28 10.15
C GLY A 41 -33.89 -5.19 10.88
N ASN A 42 -33.20 -4.18 11.40
CA ASN A 42 -33.79 -3.02 12.09
C ASN A 42 -33.90 -1.76 11.20
N GLY A 43 -33.60 -1.86 9.90
CA GLY A 43 -33.62 -0.75 8.95
C GLY A 43 -32.25 -0.36 8.41
N MET A 44 -32.14 0.85 7.85
CA MET A 44 -30.86 1.38 7.34
C MET A 44 -29.97 1.84 8.49
N GLU A 45 -28.75 1.32 8.54
CA GLU A 45 -27.74 1.67 9.52
C GLU A 45 -26.48 2.19 8.82
N ALA A 46 -25.83 3.18 9.44
CA ALA A 46 -24.55 3.70 8.99
C ALA A 46 -23.44 2.95 9.72
N VAL A 47 -22.61 2.22 8.97
CA VAL A 47 -21.50 1.44 9.52
C VAL A 47 -20.18 2.03 9.04
N SER A 48 -19.23 2.17 9.96
CA SER A 48 -17.87 2.58 9.61
C SER A 48 -17.08 1.36 9.12
N THR A 49 -16.66 1.37 7.86
CA THR A 49 -15.95 0.27 7.22
C THR A 49 -14.54 0.70 6.79
N PRO A 50 -13.52 -0.15 6.97
CA PRO A 50 -12.20 0.11 6.42
C PRO A 50 -12.25 0.12 4.89
N ALA A 51 -11.67 1.14 4.28
CA ALA A 51 -11.52 1.25 2.84
C ALA A 51 -10.05 1.48 2.47
N ALA A 52 -9.68 1.01 1.29
CA ALA A 52 -8.38 1.26 0.70
C ALA A 52 -8.55 1.64 -0.77
N GLU A 53 -7.89 2.74 -1.17
CA GLU A 53 -7.90 3.23 -2.54
C GLU A 53 -6.46 3.21 -3.07
N GLN A 54 -6.19 2.42 -4.10
CA GLN A 54 -4.85 2.36 -4.69
C GLN A 54 -4.55 3.67 -5.42
N VAL A 55 -3.40 4.25 -5.10
CA VAL A 55 -2.91 5.53 -5.64
C VAL A 55 -1.87 5.29 -6.72
N ALA A 56 -0.98 4.32 -6.50
CA ALA A 56 0.06 3.96 -7.45
C ALA A 56 0.49 2.49 -7.28
N SER A 57 1.07 1.94 -8.34
CA SER A 57 1.77 0.66 -8.32
C SER A 57 3.05 0.81 -9.14
N LEU A 58 4.20 0.55 -8.52
CA LEU A 58 5.51 0.70 -9.14
C LEU A 58 6.21 -0.64 -9.20
N VAL A 59 6.41 -1.14 -10.42
CA VAL A 59 7.19 -2.35 -10.70
C VAL A 59 8.68 -2.00 -10.76
N MET A 60 9.49 -2.78 -10.06
CA MET A 60 10.93 -2.57 -9.92
C MET A 60 11.70 -3.88 -10.05
N THR A 61 12.89 -3.81 -10.61
CA THR A 61 13.89 -4.87 -10.43
C THR A 61 14.42 -4.88 -8.99
N ARG A 62 15.08 -5.98 -8.58
CA ARG A 62 15.79 -6.05 -7.31
C ARG A 62 16.76 -4.89 -7.10
N ASN A 63 17.51 -4.50 -8.13
CA ASN A 63 18.52 -3.43 -8.03
C ASN A 63 17.88 -2.06 -7.82
N SER A 64 16.82 -1.74 -8.57
CA SER A 64 16.07 -0.48 -8.37
C SER A 64 15.38 -0.41 -7.00
N ALA A 65 14.85 -1.54 -6.49
CA ALA A 65 14.26 -1.59 -5.16
C ALA A 65 15.31 -1.36 -4.05
N LEU A 66 16.51 -1.92 -4.20
CA LEU A 66 17.63 -1.66 -3.28
C LEU A 66 18.11 -0.21 -3.35
N ALA A 67 18.16 0.38 -4.54
CA ALA A 67 18.50 1.79 -4.73
C ALA A 67 17.49 2.70 -4.01
N LEU A 68 16.19 2.42 -4.15
CA LEU A 68 15.14 3.16 -3.44
C LEU A 68 15.30 3.03 -1.92
N ARG A 69 15.52 1.82 -1.40
CA ARG A 69 15.77 1.62 0.03
C ARG A 69 16.94 2.45 0.53
N ASN A 70 18.06 2.43 -0.20
CA ASN A 70 19.25 3.17 0.20
C ASN A 70 19.02 4.68 0.14
N LEU A 71 18.29 5.18 -0.86
CA LEU A 71 17.89 6.59 -0.95
C LEU A 71 17.02 6.99 0.26
N LEU A 72 16.05 6.15 0.64
CA LEU A 72 15.21 6.39 1.81
C LEU A 72 16.05 6.45 3.09
N ASN A 73 16.93 5.48 3.32
CA ASN A 73 17.81 5.48 4.50
C ASN A 73 18.71 6.72 4.54
N ALA A 74 19.32 7.09 3.42
CA ALA A 74 20.18 8.28 3.33
C ALA A 74 19.41 9.58 3.55
N THR A 75 18.13 9.64 3.18
CA THR A 75 17.30 10.84 3.31
C THR A 75 16.73 11.00 4.72
N LEU A 76 16.30 9.90 5.35
CA LEU A 76 15.70 9.92 6.69
C LEU A 76 16.75 10.07 7.80
N GLY A 77 18.01 9.78 7.49
CA GLY A 77 19.07 9.63 8.49
C GLY A 77 18.97 8.25 9.15
N GLU A 78 20.12 7.71 9.55
CA GLU A 78 20.13 6.69 10.61
C GLU A 78 19.88 7.45 11.91
N GLU A 79 18.86 7.04 12.69
CA GLU A 79 18.87 7.38 14.13
C GLU A 79 20.08 6.73 14.81
#